data_AF-A0AAE0VEM4-F1
#
_entry.id   AF-A0AAE0VEM4-F1
#
_cell.length_a   1.000
_cell.length_b   1.000
_cell.length_c   1.000
_cell.angle_alpha   90.00
_cell.angle_beta   90.00
_cell.angle_gamma   90.00
#
_symmetry.space_group_name_H-M   'P 1'
#
loop_
_entity.id
_entity.type
_entity.pdbx_description
1 polymer ?
#
loop_
_entity_poly.entity_id
_entity_poly.type
_entity_poly.pdbx_seq_one_letter_code
_entity_poly.pdbx_strand_id
1 'polypeptide(L)'
;MEGICTPYEMGYAQGTLMKEEANHFLDDVWTYLEEQIIQAINSTVHIFKPWFLQDVANLGLEEALDLEIDITRRYTGEYFFEEAKGLSDASGVDLMRILRIHMIGELTKGHCSMFGAWGNAVLKKGSLLQLRSLDWNTDGPFKDYPQVTVYHPSDPKYGHAFANIGWTGWFGSITGYSSQKLAISEIGVSYPDATFGRESRFGIPFTFILRDILQFDNTLDDAQKRMSTAHRTCDLILGVGDGKMQAFRGVEYSASVANFMDDTNMMPEADWHPKINNAVYWGMDWLCPGYSEVLARQLNKYYGNLTAEITIRDIVSVVQSGSLHIAVYDFDNNLVYVANAKATYESGPLDAYDRQFVRLNMTELFMEKTPL
;
A
#
# COMPACT_ATOMS: atom_id res chain seq x y z
N MET A 1 -9.20 19.18 28.81
CA MET A 1 -8.70 17.80 28.91
C MET A 1 -8.43 17.39 27.49
N GLU A 2 -7.17 17.40 27.07
CA GLU A 2 -6.80 16.80 25.78
C GLU A 2 -7.20 15.33 25.88
N GLY A 3 -8.19 14.92 25.08
CA GLY A 3 -8.62 13.52 25.04
C GLY A 3 -7.42 12.66 24.66
N ILE A 4 -7.28 11.50 25.31
CA ILE A 4 -6.41 10.45 24.78
C ILE A 4 -6.97 10.11 23.40
N CYS A 5 -6.12 9.94 22.38
CA CYS A 5 -6.56 9.54 21.04
C CYS A 5 -6.35 8.03 20.93
N THR A 6 -7.33 7.26 21.41
CA THR A 6 -7.33 5.80 21.32
C THR A 6 -7.64 5.35 19.87
N PRO A 7 -7.34 4.09 19.51
CA PRO A 7 -7.72 3.53 18.21
C PRO A 7 -9.21 3.69 17.90
N TYR A 8 -10.07 3.44 18.89
CA TYR A 8 -11.50 3.68 18.77
C TYR A 8 -11.82 5.15 18.43
N GLU A 9 -11.21 6.11 19.13
CA GLU A 9 -11.43 7.54 18.87
C GLU A 9 -10.90 7.98 17.49
N MET A 10 -9.79 7.38 17.02
CA MET A 10 -9.28 7.62 15.66
C MET A 10 -10.29 7.16 14.60
N GLY A 11 -10.84 5.95 14.76
CA GLY A 11 -11.89 5.43 13.88
C GLY A 11 -13.18 6.26 13.97
N TYR A 12 -13.61 6.61 15.18
CA TYR A 12 -14.80 7.43 15.41
C TYR A 12 -14.67 8.81 14.78
N ALA A 13 -13.50 9.44 14.86
CA ALA A 13 -13.22 10.71 14.22
C ALA A 13 -13.32 10.59 12.69
N GLN A 14 -12.70 9.57 12.08
CA GLN A 14 -12.79 9.33 10.64
C GLN A 14 -14.24 9.11 10.20
N GLY A 15 -15.00 8.27 10.93
CA GLY A 15 -16.40 7.99 10.63
C GLY A 15 -17.34 9.18 10.86
N THR A 16 -16.97 10.12 11.72
CA THR A 16 -17.71 11.37 11.92
C THR A 16 -17.45 12.35 10.79
N LEU A 17 -16.18 12.52 10.41
CA LEU A 17 -15.75 13.49 9.39
C LEU A 17 -16.19 13.09 7.98
N MET A 18 -16.15 11.79 7.69
CA MET A 18 -16.35 11.23 6.35
C MET A 18 -17.57 10.32 6.30
N LYS A 19 -18.60 10.64 7.09
CA LYS A 19 -19.75 9.75 7.30
C LYS A 19 -20.40 9.32 5.99
N GLU A 20 -20.76 10.28 5.14
CA GLU A 20 -21.50 10.01 3.90
C GLU A 20 -20.60 9.26 2.90
N GLU A 21 -19.37 9.74 2.73
CA GLU A 21 -18.39 9.15 1.81
C GLU A 21 -17.96 7.74 2.24
N ALA A 22 -17.81 7.46 3.54
CA ALA A 22 -17.49 6.13 4.04
C ALA A 22 -18.63 5.13 3.82
N ASN A 23 -19.89 5.56 4.00
CA ASN A 23 -21.04 4.71 3.69
C ASN A 23 -21.07 4.38 2.20
N HIS A 24 -21.05 5.40 1.33
CA HIS A 24 -21.12 5.15 -0.11
C HIS A 24 -19.94 4.33 -0.61
N PHE A 25 -18.71 4.67 -0.21
CA PHE A 25 -17.53 3.92 -0.65
C PHE A 25 -17.58 2.46 -0.25
N LEU A 26 -17.90 2.14 1.02
CA LEU A 26 -17.90 0.76 1.49
C LEU A 26 -19.06 -0.05 0.89
N ASP A 27 -20.20 0.56 0.63
CA ASP A 27 -21.32 -0.08 -0.08
C ASP A 27 -21.00 -0.31 -1.57
N ASP A 28 -20.40 0.67 -2.24
CA ASP A 28 -19.99 0.58 -3.63
C ASP A 28 -18.89 -0.49 -3.81
N VAL A 29 -17.90 -0.52 -2.90
CA VAL A 29 -16.84 -1.54 -2.88
C VAL A 29 -17.45 -2.91 -2.70
N TRP A 30 -18.39 -3.09 -1.76
CA TRP A 30 -19.02 -4.38 -1.57
C TRP A 30 -19.76 -4.87 -2.80
N THR A 31 -20.58 -4.01 -3.40
CA THR A 31 -21.32 -4.31 -4.62
C THR A 31 -20.35 -4.70 -5.74
N TYR A 32 -19.27 -3.93 -5.91
CA TYR A 32 -18.23 -4.22 -6.88
C TYR A 32 -17.54 -5.57 -6.62
N LEU A 33 -17.27 -5.93 -5.37
CA LEU A 33 -16.69 -7.23 -5.03
C LEU A 33 -17.62 -8.40 -5.35
N GLU A 34 -18.92 -8.27 -5.05
CA GLU A 34 -19.91 -9.28 -5.40
C GLU A 34 -19.90 -9.55 -6.91
N GLU A 35 -19.89 -8.49 -7.72
CA GLU A 35 -19.79 -8.61 -9.18
C GLU A 35 -18.49 -9.26 -9.64
N GLN A 36 -17.34 -8.84 -9.09
CA GLN A 36 -16.03 -9.40 -9.43
C GLN A 36 -15.93 -10.89 -9.07
N ILE A 37 -16.53 -11.30 -7.96
CA ILE A 37 -16.54 -12.70 -7.51
C ILE A 37 -17.42 -13.55 -8.42
N ILE A 38 -18.59 -13.06 -8.82
CA ILE A 38 -19.45 -13.74 -9.81
C ILE A 38 -18.68 -13.92 -11.12
N GLN A 39 -17.98 -12.88 -11.59
CA GLN A 39 -17.14 -12.96 -12.78
C GLN A 39 -16.00 -13.96 -12.61
N ALA A 40 -15.37 -14.02 -11.43
CA ALA A 40 -14.28 -14.95 -11.15
C ALA A 40 -14.73 -16.41 -11.09
N ILE A 41 -15.88 -16.70 -10.46
CA ILE A 41 -16.51 -18.02 -10.45
C ILE A 41 -16.85 -18.46 -11.89
N ASN A 42 -17.33 -17.52 -12.70
CA ASN A 42 -17.60 -17.75 -14.13
C ASN A 42 -16.33 -17.69 -15.01
N SER A 43 -15.13 -17.67 -14.40
CA SER A 43 -13.83 -17.65 -15.09
C SER A 43 -13.63 -16.50 -16.08
N THR A 44 -14.34 -15.38 -15.88
CA THR A 44 -14.23 -14.16 -16.68
C THR A 44 -13.14 -13.23 -16.15
N VAL A 45 -12.79 -13.37 -14.86
CA VAL A 45 -11.71 -12.63 -14.19
C VAL A 45 -10.87 -13.60 -13.34
N HIS A 46 -9.56 -13.37 -13.23
CA HIS A 46 -8.62 -14.25 -12.53
C HIS A 46 -7.80 -13.54 -11.44
N ILE A 47 -8.42 -12.60 -10.74
CA ILE A 47 -7.75 -11.78 -9.71
C ILE A 47 -7.76 -12.43 -8.32
N PHE A 48 -8.68 -13.36 -8.04
CA PHE A 48 -8.81 -13.99 -6.73
C PHE A 48 -7.98 -15.27 -6.61
N LYS A 49 -7.52 -15.56 -5.39
CA LYS A 49 -6.83 -16.82 -5.09
C LYS A 49 -7.79 -18.02 -5.25
N PRO A 50 -7.37 -19.15 -5.85
CA PRO A 50 -8.24 -20.29 -6.11
C PRO A 50 -8.89 -20.89 -4.85
N TRP A 51 -8.17 -20.93 -3.73
CA TRP A 51 -8.70 -21.44 -2.46
C TRP A 51 -9.85 -20.55 -1.94
N PHE A 52 -9.79 -19.24 -2.16
CA PHE A 52 -10.84 -18.32 -1.72
C PHE A 52 -12.12 -18.53 -2.54
N LEU A 53 -11.99 -18.68 -3.86
CA LEU A 53 -13.14 -19.00 -4.72
C LEU A 53 -13.79 -20.34 -4.32
N GLN A 54 -13.00 -21.31 -3.87
CA GLN A 54 -13.52 -22.57 -3.34
C GLN A 54 -14.29 -22.37 -2.04
N ASP A 55 -13.80 -21.53 -1.12
CA ASP A 55 -14.52 -21.19 0.11
C ASP A 55 -15.83 -20.45 -0.18
N VAL A 56 -15.81 -19.47 -1.09
CA VAL A 56 -17.02 -18.77 -1.53
C VAL A 56 -18.03 -19.74 -2.12
N ALA A 57 -17.60 -20.68 -2.95
CA ALA A 57 -18.48 -21.70 -3.53
C ALA A 57 -19.09 -22.64 -2.48
N ASN A 58 -18.39 -22.88 -1.36
CA ASN A 58 -18.80 -23.80 -0.30
C ASN A 58 -19.65 -23.13 0.80
N LEU A 59 -19.32 -21.88 1.15
CA LEU A 59 -19.82 -21.18 2.34
C LEU A 59 -20.68 -19.96 1.98
N GLY A 60 -20.49 -19.39 0.79
CA GLY A 60 -20.93 -18.04 0.44
C GLY A 60 -19.86 -16.98 0.75
N LEU A 61 -20.02 -15.80 0.14
CA LEU A 61 -19.03 -14.72 0.24
C LEU A 61 -18.81 -14.24 1.68
N GLU A 62 -19.91 -13.94 2.38
CA GLU A 62 -19.85 -13.40 3.74
C GLU A 62 -19.12 -14.34 4.70
N GLU A 63 -19.50 -15.62 4.72
CA GLU A 63 -18.90 -16.65 5.56
C GLU A 63 -17.43 -16.94 5.19
N ALA A 64 -17.08 -16.87 3.90
CA ALA A 64 -15.69 -17.02 3.46
C ALA A 64 -14.79 -15.87 3.93
N LEU A 65 -15.32 -14.65 3.98
CA LEU A 65 -14.62 -13.47 4.52
C LEU A 65 -14.57 -13.48 6.04
N ASP A 66 -15.63 -13.93 6.71
CA ASP A 66 -15.64 -14.09 8.17
C ASP A 66 -14.61 -15.13 8.61
N LEU A 67 -14.47 -16.23 7.86
CA LEU A 67 -13.39 -17.19 8.06
C LEU A 67 -12.01 -16.53 7.94
N GLU A 68 -11.78 -15.66 6.95
CA GLU A 68 -10.49 -14.94 6.82
C GLU A 68 -10.23 -14.02 8.02
N ILE A 69 -11.25 -13.31 8.50
CA ILE A 69 -11.14 -12.47 9.70
C ILE A 69 -10.78 -13.33 10.91
N ASP A 70 -11.45 -14.46 11.11
CA ASP A 70 -11.26 -15.33 12.27
C ASP A 70 -9.86 -15.96 12.32
N ILE A 71 -9.36 -16.46 11.18
CA ILE A 71 -8.04 -17.12 11.15
C ILE A 71 -6.88 -16.14 11.30
N THR A 72 -7.07 -14.88 10.88
CA THR A 72 -6.05 -13.82 10.97
C THR A 72 -6.10 -13.10 12.31
N ARG A 73 -7.26 -13.01 12.97
CA ARG A 73 -7.48 -12.25 14.21
C ARG A 73 -6.45 -12.52 15.29
N ARG A 74 -6.09 -13.79 15.53
CA ARG A 74 -5.13 -14.17 16.59
C ARG A 74 -3.71 -13.62 16.38
N TYR A 75 -3.39 -13.16 15.18
CA TYR A 75 -2.10 -12.59 14.82
C TYR A 75 -2.16 -11.06 14.73
N THR A 76 -3.36 -10.50 14.49
CA THR A 76 -3.61 -9.07 14.30
C THR A 76 -3.78 -8.34 15.64
N GLY A 77 -3.27 -7.11 15.75
CA GLY A 77 -3.44 -6.29 16.94
C GLY A 77 -4.89 -5.85 17.18
N GLU A 78 -5.36 -5.90 18.43
CA GLU A 78 -6.74 -5.52 18.78
C GLU A 78 -7.09 -4.05 18.43
N TYR A 79 -6.09 -3.16 18.37
CA TYR A 79 -6.29 -1.75 18.00
C TYR A 79 -6.89 -1.57 16.60
N PHE A 80 -6.67 -2.49 15.66
CA PHE A 80 -7.33 -2.45 14.35
C PHE A 80 -8.85 -2.68 14.47
N PHE A 81 -9.27 -3.61 15.33
CA PHE A 81 -10.68 -3.89 15.56
C PHE A 81 -11.34 -2.79 16.38
N GLU A 82 -10.61 -2.17 17.30
CA GLU A 82 -11.07 -0.97 18.02
C GLU A 82 -11.30 0.22 17.06
N GLU A 83 -10.36 0.47 16.13
CA GLU A 83 -10.50 1.52 15.11
C GLU A 83 -11.67 1.23 14.17
N ALA A 84 -11.80 -0.01 13.67
CA ALA A 84 -12.94 -0.43 12.85
C ALA A 84 -14.28 -0.23 13.58
N LYS A 85 -14.34 -0.53 14.88
CA LYS A 85 -15.52 -0.30 15.70
C LYS A 85 -15.83 1.18 15.85
N GLY A 86 -14.84 2.03 16.08
CA GLY A 86 -15.03 3.48 16.12
C GLY A 86 -15.59 4.02 14.80
N LEU A 87 -15.02 3.58 13.68
CA LEU A 87 -15.50 3.93 12.34
C LEU A 87 -16.95 3.50 12.14
N SER A 88 -17.30 2.27 12.51
CA SER A 88 -18.67 1.73 12.45
C SER A 88 -19.65 2.56 13.29
N ASP A 89 -19.35 2.81 14.56
CA ASP A 89 -20.24 3.51 15.49
C ASP A 89 -20.55 4.95 15.04
N ALA A 90 -19.59 5.64 14.43
CA ALA A 90 -19.76 7.03 13.96
C ALA A 90 -20.43 7.12 12.57
N SER A 91 -19.94 6.31 11.62
CA SER A 91 -20.42 6.34 10.23
C SER A 91 -21.79 5.65 10.08
N GLY A 92 -22.10 4.66 10.91
CA GLY A 92 -23.27 3.79 10.78
C GLY A 92 -23.06 2.60 9.83
N VAL A 93 -21.87 2.45 9.24
CA VAL A 93 -21.54 1.27 8.42
C VAL A 93 -21.38 0.05 9.32
N ASP A 94 -21.88 -1.10 8.87
CA ASP A 94 -21.75 -2.35 9.60
C ASP A 94 -20.27 -2.73 9.87
N LEU A 95 -19.97 -3.13 11.10
CA LEU A 95 -18.62 -3.46 11.52
C LEU A 95 -18.04 -4.63 10.71
N MET A 96 -18.85 -5.67 10.45
CA MET A 96 -18.38 -6.80 9.67
C MET A 96 -18.14 -6.41 8.22
N ARG A 97 -18.97 -5.55 7.63
CA ARG A 97 -18.73 -4.98 6.29
C ARG A 97 -17.38 -4.28 6.21
N ILE A 98 -17.05 -3.43 7.20
CA ILE A 98 -15.75 -2.77 7.29
C ILE A 98 -14.60 -3.79 7.34
N LEU A 99 -14.69 -4.77 8.25
CA LEU A 99 -13.62 -5.77 8.44
C LEU A 99 -13.43 -6.65 7.20
N ARG A 100 -14.52 -7.10 6.58
CA ARG A 100 -14.54 -7.93 5.37
C ARG A 100 -13.85 -7.23 4.21
N ILE A 101 -14.12 -5.93 4.01
CA ILE A 101 -13.48 -5.13 2.95
C ILE A 101 -11.96 -5.03 3.17
N HIS A 102 -11.50 -4.98 4.42
CA HIS A 102 -10.07 -4.93 4.71
C HIS A 102 -9.33 -6.24 4.39
N MET A 103 -10.05 -7.36 4.19
CA MET A 103 -9.44 -8.63 3.78
C MET A 103 -9.16 -8.72 2.27
N ILE A 104 -9.72 -7.85 1.43
CA ILE A 104 -9.60 -7.93 -0.04
C ILE A 104 -8.16 -8.07 -0.52
N GLY A 105 -7.23 -7.39 0.15
CA GLY A 105 -5.79 -7.48 -0.16
C GLY A 105 -5.28 -8.92 -0.09
N GLU A 106 -5.65 -9.70 0.93
CA GLU A 106 -5.21 -11.09 1.11
C GLU A 106 -5.75 -12.04 0.03
N LEU A 107 -6.89 -11.66 -0.55
CA LEU A 107 -7.69 -12.53 -1.41
C LEU A 107 -7.37 -12.32 -2.87
N THR A 108 -6.77 -11.18 -3.20
CA THR A 108 -6.60 -10.73 -4.56
C THR A 108 -5.14 -10.59 -4.95
N LYS A 109 -4.91 -10.53 -6.26
CA LYS A 109 -3.59 -10.36 -6.87
C LYS A 109 -3.56 -8.99 -7.54
N GLY A 110 -2.82 -8.04 -6.96
CA GLY A 110 -2.63 -6.70 -7.50
C GLY A 110 -1.36 -6.58 -8.33
N HIS A 111 -1.42 -5.77 -9.38
CA HIS A 111 -0.24 -5.37 -10.12
C HIS A 111 0.19 -3.99 -9.65
N CYS A 112 1.48 -3.82 -9.39
CA CYS A 112 2.03 -2.56 -8.91
C CYS A 112 3.46 -2.41 -9.42
N SER A 113 3.98 -1.19 -9.48
CA SER A 113 5.42 -0.97 -9.62
C SER A 113 5.98 -0.18 -8.44
N MET A 114 7.27 -0.36 -8.18
CA MET A 114 7.97 0.44 -7.18
C MET A 114 9.44 0.62 -7.55
N PHE A 115 10.04 1.66 -7.00
CA PHE A 115 11.49 1.71 -6.87
C PHE A 115 11.90 2.49 -5.63
N GLY A 116 13.12 2.26 -5.17
CA GLY A 116 13.86 3.17 -4.29
C GLY A 116 15.21 3.48 -4.92
N ALA A 117 15.59 4.75 -4.97
CA ALA A 117 16.85 5.22 -5.54
C ALA A 117 17.53 6.22 -4.59
N TRP A 118 18.83 6.07 -4.38
CA TRP A 118 19.60 6.87 -3.44
C TRP A 118 21.02 7.14 -3.95
N GLY A 119 21.88 7.73 -3.12
CA GLY A 119 23.31 7.83 -3.40
C GLY A 119 23.64 8.53 -4.72
N ASN A 120 24.31 7.82 -5.63
CA ASN A 120 24.69 8.36 -6.94
C ASN A 120 23.58 8.26 -8.00
N ALA A 121 22.44 7.64 -7.71
CA ALA A 121 21.31 7.57 -8.64
C ALA A 121 20.48 8.85 -8.65
N VAL A 122 20.46 9.59 -7.54
CA VAL A 122 19.66 10.80 -7.34
C VAL A 122 20.46 12.08 -7.54
N LEU A 123 19.77 13.17 -7.92
CA LEU A 123 20.41 14.47 -8.18
C LEU A 123 21.12 15.03 -6.93
N LYS A 124 20.44 14.99 -5.78
CA LYS A 124 21.02 15.41 -4.50
C LYS A 124 21.58 14.19 -3.78
N LYS A 125 22.89 14.02 -3.84
CA LYS A 125 23.57 12.95 -3.12
C LYS A 125 23.26 13.02 -1.62
N GLY A 126 22.98 11.86 -1.04
CA GLY A 126 22.51 11.77 0.34
C GLY A 126 21.02 12.11 0.49
N SER A 127 20.21 11.82 -0.52
CA SER A 127 18.76 11.72 -0.37
C SER A 127 18.26 10.35 -0.82
N LEU A 128 16.97 10.11 -0.58
CA LEU A 128 16.24 8.94 -1.03
C LEU A 128 15.03 9.41 -1.85
N LEU A 129 14.78 8.74 -2.96
CA LEU A 129 13.58 8.87 -3.77
C LEU A 129 12.91 7.51 -3.83
N GLN A 130 11.61 7.46 -3.59
CA GLN A 130 10.84 6.21 -3.65
C GLN A 130 9.57 6.41 -4.46
N LEU A 131 9.19 5.37 -5.21
CA LEU A 131 7.94 5.25 -5.94
C LEU A 131 7.13 4.09 -5.38
N ARG A 132 5.83 4.30 -5.29
CA ARG A 132 4.81 3.25 -5.30
C ARG A 132 3.78 3.62 -6.35
N SER A 133 3.47 2.70 -7.27
CA SER A 133 2.34 2.82 -8.20
C SER A 133 1.46 1.57 -8.17
N LEU A 134 0.14 1.73 -8.03
CA LEU A 134 -0.86 0.66 -8.03
C LEU A 134 -1.64 0.65 -9.33
N ASP A 135 -1.56 -0.49 -10.02
CA ASP A 135 -2.30 -0.82 -11.22
C ASP A 135 -3.44 -1.75 -10.85
N TRP A 136 -4.63 -1.16 -10.84
CA TRP A 136 -5.86 -1.85 -10.51
C TRP A 136 -6.99 -1.36 -11.41
N ASN A 137 -8.17 -1.96 -11.28
CA ASN A 137 -9.34 -1.56 -12.06
C ASN A 137 -9.74 -0.11 -11.77
N THR A 138 -9.79 0.70 -12.83
CA THR A 138 -10.26 2.10 -12.84
C THR A 138 -11.75 2.21 -13.19
N ASP A 139 -12.46 1.10 -13.37
CA ASP A 139 -13.93 1.05 -13.46
C ASP A 139 -14.60 0.83 -12.10
N GLY A 140 -13.80 0.55 -11.05
CA GLY A 140 -14.28 0.36 -9.68
C GLY A 140 -14.43 1.66 -8.88
N PRO A 141 -14.99 1.59 -7.66
CA PRO A 141 -15.33 2.75 -6.85
C PRO A 141 -14.14 3.48 -6.23
N PHE A 142 -12.96 2.84 -6.15
CA PHE A 142 -11.77 3.39 -5.52
C PHE A 142 -11.33 4.77 -6.05
N LYS A 143 -11.56 5.06 -7.34
CA LYS A 143 -11.17 6.35 -7.93
C LYS A 143 -12.02 7.53 -7.46
N ASP A 144 -13.19 7.28 -6.88
CA ASP A 144 -14.14 8.33 -6.50
C ASP A 144 -13.93 8.81 -5.05
N TYR A 145 -13.23 8.02 -4.23
CA TYR A 145 -13.05 8.25 -2.79
C TYR A 145 -11.59 8.21 -2.29
N PRO A 146 -10.58 8.72 -3.04
CA PRO A 146 -9.21 8.76 -2.54
C PRO A 146 -9.11 9.70 -1.33
N GLN A 147 -8.39 9.28 -0.29
CA GLN A 147 -8.22 10.03 0.94
C GLN A 147 -6.79 9.89 1.48
N VAL A 148 -6.27 10.99 2.02
CA VAL A 148 -5.09 10.96 2.89
C VAL A 148 -5.55 11.16 4.33
N THR A 149 -5.41 10.14 5.16
CA THR A 149 -5.72 10.23 6.60
C THR A 149 -4.42 10.41 7.37
N VAL A 150 -4.26 11.55 8.04
CA VAL A 150 -3.11 11.81 8.91
C VAL A 150 -3.50 11.55 10.35
N TYR A 151 -2.80 10.61 10.97
CA TYR A 151 -3.03 10.19 12.34
C TYR A 151 -2.06 10.90 13.27
N HIS A 152 -2.58 11.39 14.40
CA HIS A 152 -1.81 12.06 15.45
C HIS A 152 -2.08 11.37 16.80
N PRO A 153 -1.54 10.16 17.05
CA PRO A 153 -1.70 9.50 18.33
C PRO A 153 -1.14 10.39 19.46
N SER A 154 -1.96 10.66 20.49
CA SER A 154 -1.54 11.47 21.65
C SER A 154 -0.86 10.64 22.74
N ASP A 155 -1.06 9.32 22.72
CA ASP A 155 -0.37 8.37 23.59
C ASP A 155 0.65 7.57 22.77
N PRO A 156 1.96 7.63 23.09
CA PRO A 156 3.01 6.90 22.38
C PRO A 156 2.78 5.38 22.30
N LYS A 157 1.96 4.79 23.18
CA LYS A 157 1.61 3.37 23.09
C LYS A 157 0.84 3.02 21.81
N TYR A 158 0.18 4.00 21.20
CA TYR A 158 -0.54 3.87 19.94
C TYR A 158 0.28 4.34 18.73
N GLY A 159 1.59 4.51 18.90
CA GLY A 159 2.52 4.83 17.83
C GLY A 159 2.80 6.32 17.68
N HIS A 160 3.48 6.67 16.59
CA HIS A 160 3.80 8.04 16.22
C HIS A 160 2.90 8.55 15.09
N ALA A 161 2.96 9.85 14.80
CA ALA A 161 2.21 10.43 13.70
C ALA A 161 2.59 9.81 12.35
N PHE A 162 1.61 9.64 11.48
CA PHE A 162 1.78 8.99 10.18
C PHE A 162 0.58 9.22 9.27
N ALA A 163 0.78 9.08 7.97
CA ALA A 163 -0.23 9.28 6.94
C ALA A 163 -0.54 7.96 6.24
N ASN A 164 -1.82 7.59 6.23
CA ASN A 164 -2.37 6.59 5.32
C ASN A 164 -2.77 7.28 4.03
N ILE A 165 -2.25 6.81 2.90
CA ILE A 165 -2.62 7.34 1.58
C ILE A 165 -3.40 6.22 0.90
N GLY A 166 -4.71 6.37 0.82
CA GLY A 166 -5.60 5.31 0.38
C GLY A 166 -6.99 5.85 0.10
N TRP A 167 -8.00 5.31 0.78
CA TRP A 167 -9.40 5.62 0.51
C TRP A 167 -10.18 5.92 1.78
N THR A 168 -11.32 6.56 1.60
CA THR A 168 -12.23 6.87 2.70
C THR A 168 -12.61 5.58 3.45
N GLY A 169 -12.60 5.59 4.77
CA GLY A 169 -12.94 4.40 5.59
C GLY A 169 -11.91 3.25 5.54
N TRP A 170 -10.78 3.42 4.84
CA TRP A 170 -9.69 2.44 4.80
C TRP A 170 -8.64 2.75 5.87
N PHE A 171 -8.44 1.83 6.82
CA PHE A 171 -7.49 1.98 7.94
C PHE A 171 -6.28 1.03 7.86
N GLY A 172 -6.30 0.01 7.00
CA GLY A 172 -5.08 -0.70 6.59
C GLY A 172 -4.18 0.22 5.76
N SER A 173 -2.92 -0.14 5.50
CA SER A 173 -2.05 0.68 4.63
C SER A 173 -1.40 -0.13 3.53
N ILE A 174 -1.40 0.42 2.32
CA ILE A 174 -0.62 -0.06 1.17
C ILE A 174 0.27 1.05 0.58
N THR A 175 0.07 2.28 1.03
CA THR A 175 0.82 3.48 0.67
C THR A 175 0.75 4.44 1.84
N GLY A 176 1.86 5.08 2.16
CA GLY A 176 1.89 5.99 3.28
C GLY A 176 3.29 6.38 3.71
N TYR A 177 3.32 7.30 4.67
CA TYR A 177 4.54 7.95 5.14
C TYR A 177 4.44 8.22 6.64
N SER A 178 5.50 8.00 7.40
CA SER A 178 5.52 8.22 8.84
C SER A 178 6.32 9.46 9.24
N SER A 179 6.03 10.00 10.42
CA SER A 179 6.85 11.06 11.03
C SER A 179 8.30 10.63 11.32
N GLN A 180 8.58 9.34 11.31
CA GLN A 180 9.93 8.77 11.38
C GLN A 180 10.65 8.75 10.04
N LYS A 181 10.05 9.31 8.98
CA LYS A 181 10.56 9.28 7.61
C LYS A 181 10.72 7.86 7.08
N LEU A 182 9.74 7.00 7.37
CA LEU A 182 9.56 5.71 6.71
C LEU A 182 8.44 5.80 5.68
N ALA A 183 8.64 5.22 4.50
CA ALA A 183 7.60 5.08 3.50
C ALA A 183 7.51 3.65 3.00
N ILE A 184 6.29 3.21 2.67
CA ILE A 184 6.00 1.85 2.23
C ILE A 184 5.64 1.79 0.75
N SER A 185 6.01 0.68 0.13
CA SER A 185 5.59 0.24 -1.19
C SER A 185 5.20 -1.24 -1.13
N GLU A 186 4.33 -1.67 -2.04
CA GLU A 186 3.91 -3.06 -2.15
C GLU A 186 3.62 -3.39 -3.63
N ILE A 187 3.89 -4.65 -3.99
CA ILE A 187 3.48 -5.29 -5.23
C ILE A 187 2.92 -6.67 -4.90
N GLY A 188 1.73 -6.97 -5.39
CA GLY A 188 1.15 -8.31 -5.33
C GLY A 188 1.87 -9.24 -6.32
N VAL A 189 2.24 -10.44 -5.86
CA VAL A 189 2.91 -11.42 -6.72
C VAL A 189 1.89 -12.41 -7.25
N SER A 190 1.55 -12.29 -8.54
CA SER A 190 0.63 -13.23 -9.20
C SER A 190 1.34 -14.47 -9.69
N TYR A 191 2.61 -14.31 -10.06
CA TYR A 191 3.48 -15.31 -10.67
C TYR A 191 4.77 -15.47 -9.87
N PRO A 192 4.69 -16.05 -8.65
CA PRO A 192 5.88 -16.35 -7.87
C PRO A 192 6.72 -17.41 -8.58
N ASP A 193 8.04 -17.37 -8.39
CA ASP A 193 8.90 -18.50 -8.72
C ASP A 193 9.14 -19.39 -7.47
N ALA A 194 10.03 -20.37 -7.59
CA ALA A 194 10.30 -21.31 -6.50
C ALA A 194 10.91 -20.66 -5.23
N THR A 195 11.42 -19.42 -5.30
CA THR A 195 12.06 -18.75 -4.17
C THR A 195 11.07 -18.29 -3.11
N PHE A 196 9.80 -18.05 -3.45
CA PHE A 196 8.75 -17.64 -2.51
C PHE A 196 8.34 -18.75 -1.53
N GLY A 197 8.71 -20.00 -1.81
CA GLY A 197 8.47 -21.12 -0.90
C GLY A 197 6.99 -21.52 -0.82
N ARG A 198 6.47 -21.65 0.40
CA ARG A 198 5.09 -22.11 0.68
C ARG A 198 4.18 -20.92 0.99
N GLU A 199 2.98 -20.95 0.43
CA GLU A 199 1.88 -20.03 0.77
C GLU A 199 1.18 -20.43 2.09
N SER A 200 0.59 -19.45 2.76
CA SER A 200 -0.34 -19.61 3.88
C SER A 200 -1.27 -18.39 3.93
N ARG A 201 -2.48 -18.55 4.46
CA ARG A 201 -3.38 -17.44 4.84
C ARG A 201 -3.47 -17.23 6.36
N PHE A 202 -2.76 -18.05 7.14
CA PHE A 202 -2.74 -17.93 8.60
C PHE A 202 -1.62 -16.99 9.03
N GLY A 203 -1.94 -15.71 9.21
CA GLY A 203 -0.97 -14.70 9.60
C GLY A 203 -1.60 -13.33 9.81
N ILE A 204 -0.73 -12.32 9.88
CA ILE A 204 -1.13 -10.92 9.93
C ILE A 204 -1.40 -10.47 8.49
N PRO A 205 -2.57 -9.90 8.18
CA PRO A 205 -2.83 -9.32 6.88
C PRO A 205 -1.75 -8.30 6.51
N PHE A 206 -1.24 -8.33 5.28
CA PHE A 206 -0.07 -7.55 4.90
C PHE A 206 -0.34 -6.04 5.00
N THR A 207 -1.58 -5.62 4.76
CA THR A 207 -1.99 -4.22 4.88
C THR A 207 -1.86 -3.71 6.32
N PHE A 208 -1.97 -4.61 7.31
CA PHE A 208 -1.76 -4.32 8.72
C PHE A 208 -0.28 -4.36 9.11
N ILE A 209 0.53 -5.24 8.52
CA ILE A 209 2.00 -5.19 8.66
C ILE A 209 2.54 -3.86 8.14
N LEU A 210 2.10 -3.44 6.96
CA LEU A 210 2.52 -2.19 6.33
C LEU A 210 2.06 -0.96 7.14
N ARG A 211 0.83 -0.99 7.66
CA ARG A 211 0.34 0.02 8.60
C ARG A 211 1.23 0.11 9.84
N ASP A 212 1.55 -1.03 10.43
CA ASP A 212 2.37 -1.10 11.63
C ASP A 212 3.78 -0.52 11.43
N ILE A 213 4.38 -0.72 10.25
CA ILE A 213 5.66 -0.09 9.89
C ILE A 213 5.51 1.44 9.96
N LEU A 214 4.44 1.98 9.39
CA LEU A 214 4.20 3.42 9.40
C LEU A 214 3.80 3.96 10.77
N GLN A 215 3.21 3.14 11.64
CA GLN A 215 2.66 3.58 12.92
C GLN A 215 3.66 3.46 14.07
N PHE A 216 4.48 2.40 14.09
CA PHE A 216 5.27 2.02 15.26
C PHE A 216 6.78 1.94 15.01
N ASP A 217 7.22 1.68 13.77
CA ASP A 217 8.63 1.44 13.50
C ASP A 217 9.41 2.76 13.37
N ASN A 218 10.57 2.82 14.03
CA ASN A 218 11.39 4.03 14.02
C ASN A 218 12.46 3.97 12.94
N THR A 219 12.82 2.79 12.44
CA THR A 219 13.94 2.63 11.52
C THR A 219 13.66 1.55 10.49
N LEU A 220 14.46 1.54 9.42
CA LEU A 220 14.46 0.44 8.46
C LEU A 220 14.73 -0.93 9.12
N ASP A 221 15.57 -0.97 10.16
CA ASP A 221 15.87 -2.20 10.89
C ASP A 221 14.67 -2.69 11.71
N ASP A 222 13.90 -1.77 12.32
CA ASP A 222 12.65 -2.12 13.00
C ASP A 222 11.65 -2.75 12.01
N ALA A 223 11.50 -2.16 10.83
CA ALA A 223 10.63 -2.67 9.77
C ALA A 223 11.06 -4.06 9.27
N GLN A 224 12.36 -4.26 9.04
CA GLN A 224 12.90 -5.58 8.66
C GLN A 224 12.68 -6.61 9.76
N LYS A 225 12.86 -6.24 11.03
CA LYS A 225 12.58 -7.11 12.18
C LYS A 225 11.10 -7.46 12.28
N ARG A 226 10.20 -6.50 12.10
CA ARG A 226 8.74 -6.72 12.09
C ARG A 226 8.37 -7.73 11.01
N MET A 227 8.78 -7.48 9.76
CA MET A 227 8.47 -8.37 8.64
C MET A 227 9.07 -9.77 8.84
N SER A 228 10.33 -9.88 9.28
CA SER A 228 11.00 -11.18 9.43
C SER A 228 10.45 -12.04 10.57
N THR A 229 9.89 -11.42 11.62
CA THR A 229 9.35 -12.14 12.80
C THR A 229 7.83 -12.34 12.76
N ALA A 230 7.12 -11.69 11.84
CA ALA A 230 5.69 -11.86 11.65
C ALA A 230 5.30 -13.27 11.19
N HIS A 231 4.08 -13.68 11.54
CA HIS A 231 3.40 -14.76 10.82
C HIS A 231 2.82 -14.15 9.54
N ARG A 232 3.48 -14.40 8.41
CA ARG A 232 3.17 -13.77 7.12
C ARG A 232 2.16 -14.62 6.33
N THR A 233 1.57 -14.04 5.29
CA THR A 233 0.52 -14.67 4.48
C THR A 233 0.90 -14.80 3.00
N CYS A 234 0.56 -13.79 2.20
CA CYS A 234 0.63 -13.84 0.74
C CYS A 234 2.03 -13.58 0.18
N ASP A 235 2.22 -14.00 -1.07
CA ASP A 235 3.38 -13.67 -1.88
C ASP A 235 3.31 -12.21 -2.36
N LEU A 236 4.30 -11.42 -1.96
CA LEU A 236 4.39 -9.98 -2.17
C LEU A 236 5.83 -9.57 -2.43
N ILE A 237 5.99 -8.42 -3.09
CA ILE A 237 7.23 -7.65 -3.03
C ILE A 237 6.94 -6.40 -2.20
N LEU A 238 7.55 -6.28 -1.04
CA LEU A 238 7.39 -5.10 -0.18
C LEU A 238 8.60 -4.16 -0.35
N GLY A 239 8.38 -2.88 -0.08
CA GLY A 239 9.43 -1.87 -0.13
C GLY A 239 9.35 -0.96 1.07
N VAL A 240 10.48 -0.71 1.72
CA VAL A 240 10.57 0.27 2.81
C VAL A 240 11.73 1.21 2.54
N GLY A 241 11.44 2.50 2.42
CA GLY A 241 12.43 3.57 2.39
C GLY A 241 12.56 4.22 3.76
N ASP A 242 13.80 4.52 4.14
CA ASP A 242 14.13 5.27 5.34
C ASP A 242 14.92 6.53 4.96
N GLY A 243 14.30 7.70 5.11
CA GLY A 243 14.90 8.99 4.78
C GLY A 243 16.00 9.43 5.74
N LYS A 244 16.10 8.84 6.95
CA LYS A 244 17.18 9.10 7.90
C LYS A 244 18.42 8.30 7.52
N MET A 245 18.23 7.03 7.12
CA MET A 245 19.30 6.16 6.64
C MET A 245 19.68 6.44 5.18
N GLN A 246 18.79 7.07 4.41
CA GLN A 246 18.90 7.32 2.97
C GLN A 246 19.05 6.01 2.19
N ALA A 247 18.23 5.02 2.57
CA ALA A 247 18.27 3.68 2.03
C ALA A 247 16.87 3.15 1.77
N PHE A 248 16.77 2.27 0.80
CA PHE A 248 15.57 1.50 0.51
C PHE A 248 15.89 0.01 0.58
N ARG A 249 14.95 -0.78 1.11
CA ARG A 249 15.00 -2.24 1.04
C ARG A 249 13.75 -2.76 0.36
N GLY A 250 13.95 -3.53 -0.70
CA GLY A 250 12.93 -4.42 -1.23
C GLY A 250 12.87 -5.69 -0.40
N VAL A 251 11.73 -6.36 -0.36
CA VAL A 251 11.54 -7.60 0.39
C VAL A 251 10.77 -8.58 -0.48
N GLU A 252 11.40 -9.70 -0.78
CA GLU A 252 10.69 -10.88 -1.26
C GLU A 252 9.97 -11.48 -0.05
N TYR A 253 8.65 -11.40 -0.06
CA TYR A 253 7.83 -11.63 1.12
C TYR A 253 6.80 -12.71 0.83
N SER A 254 6.75 -13.74 1.68
CA SER A 254 5.71 -14.76 1.68
C SER A 254 5.46 -15.28 3.08
N ALA A 255 4.50 -16.19 3.24
CA ALA A 255 4.31 -16.95 4.48
C ALA A 255 5.58 -17.65 5.00
N SER A 256 6.51 -18.01 4.13
CA SER A 256 7.70 -18.80 4.50
C SER A 256 9.03 -18.11 4.23
N VAL A 257 9.03 -16.99 3.51
CA VAL A 257 10.24 -16.29 3.05
C VAL A 257 10.14 -14.80 3.37
N ALA A 258 11.27 -14.22 3.73
CA ALA A 258 11.45 -12.78 3.92
C ALA A 258 12.92 -12.44 3.59
N ASN A 259 13.22 -12.27 2.30
CA ASN A 259 14.56 -11.93 1.83
C ASN A 259 14.66 -10.43 1.57
N PHE A 260 15.57 -9.77 2.29
CA PHE A 260 15.78 -8.33 2.18
C PHE A 260 16.82 -8.01 1.10
N MET A 261 16.44 -7.11 0.20
CA MET A 261 17.17 -6.78 -1.01
C MET A 261 17.57 -5.30 -1.07
N ASP A 262 18.79 -5.07 -1.52
CA ASP A 262 19.36 -3.78 -1.91
C ASP A 262 19.87 -3.83 -3.36
N ASP A 263 20.57 -2.78 -3.79
CA ASP A 263 21.10 -2.62 -5.14
C ASP A 263 22.12 -3.69 -5.55
N THR A 264 22.66 -4.46 -4.60
CA THR A 264 23.70 -5.46 -4.85
C THR A 264 23.15 -6.88 -4.98
N ASN A 265 22.02 -7.17 -4.31
CA ASN A 265 21.44 -8.52 -4.24
C ASN A 265 19.98 -8.59 -4.71
N MET A 266 19.43 -7.53 -5.32
CA MET A 266 18.09 -7.53 -5.91
C MET A 266 17.88 -8.70 -6.87
N MET A 267 16.70 -9.32 -6.76
CA MET A 267 16.24 -10.46 -7.56
C MET A 267 14.88 -10.15 -8.19
N PRO A 268 14.49 -10.86 -9.27
CA PRO A 268 15.27 -11.83 -10.01
C PRO A 268 16.37 -11.15 -10.84
N GLU A 269 17.56 -11.74 -10.90
CA GLU A 269 18.63 -11.22 -11.77
C GLU A 269 18.45 -11.76 -13.20
N ALA A 270 18.22 -10.86 -14.15
CA ALA A 270 18.03 -11.20 -15.56
C ALA A 270 18.41 -10.02 -16.47
N ASP A 271 18.59 -10.26 -17.78
CA ASP A 271 18.91 -9.21 -18.75
C ASP A 271 17.83 -8.10 -18.82
N TRP A 272 16.56 -8.46 -18.58
CA TRP A 272 15.43 -7.52 -18.51
C TRP A 272 15.26 -6.88 -17.13
N HIS A 273 16.02 -7.33 -16.13
CA HIS A 273 16.03 -6.82 -14.75
C HIS A 273 17.47 -6.64 -14.23
N PRO A 274 18.28 -5.78 -14.88
CA PRO A 274 19.65 -5.57 -14.47
C PRO A 274 19.72 -4.80 -13.14
N LYS A 275 20.68 -5.15 -12.29
CA LYS A 275 20.99 -4.36 -11.09
C LYS A 275 21.50 -2.98 -11.51
N ILE A 276 20.98 -1.94 -10.85
CA ILE A 276 21.41 -0.56 -11.02
C ILE A 276 22.01 -0.12 -9.70
N ASN A 277 23.27 0.35 -9.71
CA ASN A 277 23.90 0.85 -8.49
C ASN A 277 23.00 1.90 -7.81
N ASN A 278 22.82 1.80 -6.51
CA ASN A 278 21.98 2.66 -5.69
C ASN A 278 20.51 2.77 -6.14
N ALA A 279 19.97 1.74 -6.78
CA ALA A 279 18.55 1.62 -7.05
C ALA A 279 18.05 0.17 -6.94
N VAL A 280 16.82 0.03 -6.44
CA VAL A 280 16.07 -1.23 -6.34
C VAL A 280 14.70 -0.98 -6.93
N TYR A 281 14.17 -1.87 -7.77
CA TYR A 281 12.93 -1.63 -8.50
C TYR A 281 12.26 -2.93 -8.94
N TRP A 282 10.95 -2.87 -9.20
CA TRP A 282 10.17 -3.91 -9.86
C TRP A 282 8.99 -3.28 -10.59
N GLY A 283 8.61 -3.84 -11.74
CA GLY A 283 7.43 -3.42 -12.50
C GLY A 283 6.36 -4.50 -12.55
N MET A 284 5.13 -4.17 -12.16
CA MET A 284 3.90 -4.99 -12.16
C MET A 284 3.86 -6.30 -11.35
N ASP A 285 4.93 -7.09 -11.33
CA ASP A 285 5.00 -8.41 -10.67
C ASP A 285 6.47 -8.83 -10.48
N TRP A 286 6.72 -9.97 -9.83
CA TRP A 286 8.05 -10.58 -9.68
C TRP A 286 8.68 -10.95 -11.03
N LEU A 287 7.89 -11.60 -11.90
CA LEU A 287 8.29 -12.00 -13.25
C LEU A 287 7.51 -11.23 -14.31
N CYS A 288 7.83 -9.94 -14.48
CA CYS A 288 7.21 -9.13 -15.53
C CYS A 288 8.25 -8.36 -16.36
N PRO A 289 8.87 -9.02 -17.37
CA PRO A 289 9.91 -8.42 -18.19
C PRO A 289 9.49 -7.11 -18.87
N GLY A 290 8.27 -7.05 -19.41
CA GLY A 290 7.81 -5.91 -20.19
C GLY A 290 7.82 -4.59 -19.42
N TYR A 291 7.37 -4.59 -18.16
CA TYR A 291 7.35 -3.39 -17.33
C TYR A 291 8.70 -3.14 -16.64
N SER A 292 9.35 -4.21 -16.17
CA SER A 292 10.64 -4.10 -15.48
C SER A 292 11.74 -3.59 -16.41
N GLU A 293 11.77 -4.00 -17.68
CA GLU A 293 12.74 -3.51 -18.67
C GLU A 293 12.53 -2.01 -18.99
N VAL A 294 11.28 -1.57 -19.11
CA VAL A 294 10.97 -0.15 -19.37
C VAL A 294 11.34 0.70 -18.16
N LEU A 295 11.05 0.21 -16.94
CA LEU A 295 11.43 0.89 -15.70
C LEU A 295 12.95 0.97 -15.56
N ALA A 296 13.68 -0.13 -15.81
CA ALA A 296 15.14 -0.16 -15.82
C ALA A 296 15.74 0.85 -16.80
N ARG A 297 15.17 0.94 -18.00
CA ARG A 297 15.60 1.87 -19.05
C ARG A 297 15.41 3.32 -18.62
N GLN A 298 14.29 3.66 -17.99
CA GLN A 298 14.06 5.03 -17.50
C GLN A 298 14.98 5.37 -16.32
N LEU A 299 15.14 4.45 -15.37
CA LEU A 299 16.05 4.65 -14.23
C LEU A 299 17.50 4.87 -14.69
N ASN A 300 17.98 4.08 -15.67
CA ASN A 300 19.31 4.27 -16.25
C ASN A 300 19.43 5.58 -17.04
N LYS A 301 18.41 5.96 -17.81
CA LYS A 301 18.41 7.20 -18.60
C LYS A 301 18.60 8.44 -17.72
N TYR A 302 18.00 8.44 -16.52
CA TYR A 302 18.07 9.56 -15.58
C TYR A 302 19.00 9.31 -14.39
N TYR A 303 19.83 8.28 -14.45
CA TYR A 303 20.77 7.95 -13.38
C TYR A 303 21.70 9.13 -13.05
N GLY A 304 21.79 9.47 -11.76
CA GLY A 304 22.51 10.65 -11.26
C GLY A 304 21.72 11.95 -11.29
N ASN A 305 20.53 11.95 -11.90
CA ASN A 305 19.65 13.10 -12.01
C ASN A 305 18.23 12.80 -11.53
N LEU A 306 17.95 11.65 -10.91
CA LEU A 306 16.60 11.30 -10.47
C LEU A 306 16.06 12.34 -9.47
N THR A 307 14.83 12.76 -9.71
CA THR A 307 14.04 13.68 -8.87
C THR A 307 12.57 13.24 -8.87
N ALA A 308 11.76 13.78 -7.96
CA ALA A 308 10.31 13.55 -7.99
C ALA A 308 9.67 14.04 -9.30
N GLU A 309 10.12 15.17 -9.85
CA GLU A 309 9.60 15.69 -11.12
C GLU A 309 9.91 14.76 -12.30
N ILE A 310 11.14 14.26 -12.41
CA ILE A 310 11.51 13.27 -13.44
C ILE A 310 10.73 11.97 -13.24
N THR A 311 10.56 11.54 -11.98
CA THR A 311 9.76 10.34 -11.69
C THR A 311 8.34 10.47 -12.21
N ILE A 312 7.68 11.59 -11.93
CA ILE A 312 6.31 11.86 -12.37
C ILE A 312 6.23 11.98 -13.90
N ARG A 313 7.10 12.81 -14.50
CA ARG A 313 6.94 13.23 -15.90
C ARG A 313 7.57 12.29 -16.92
N ASP A 314 8.61 11.56 -16.53
CA ASP A 314 9.46 10.83 -17.47
C ASP A 314 9.62 9.34 -17.13
N ILE A 315 9.35 8.93 -15.89
CA ILE A 315 9.42 7.52 -15.50
C ILE A 315 8.02 6.92 -15.50
N VAL A 316 7.17 7.38 -14.59
CA VAL A 316 5.86 6.76 -14.34
C VAL A 316 4.93 6.89 -15.54
N SER A 317 4.91 8.05 -16.19
CA SER A 317 4.16 8.29 -17.44
C SER A 317 4.62 7.42 -18.62
N VAL A 318 5.92 7.08 -18.70
CA VAL A 318 6.48 6.27 -19.79
C VAL A 318 6.35 4.78 -19.52
N VAL A 319 6.50 4.38 -18.25
CA VAL A 319 6.25 3.00 -17.81
C VAL A 319 4.76 2.69 -17.86
N GLN A 320 3.89 3.71 -17.77
CA GLN A 320 2.43 3.58 -17.68
C GLN A 320 2.01 2.65 -16.55
N SER A 321 2.60 2.89 -15.36
CA SER A 321 2.23 2.17 -14.13
C SER A 321 1.59 3.12 -13.14
N GLY A 322 0.63 2.62 -12.39
CA GLY A 322 -0.19 3.37 -11.47
C GLY A 322 -1.48 3.86 -12.10
N SER A 323 -2.23 3.00 -12.80
CA SER A 323 -3.53 3.37 -13.37
C SER A 323 -4.46 3.96 -12.30
N LEU A 324 -4.53 3.33 -11.12
CA LEU A 324 -5.47 3.71 -10.05
C LEU A 324 -4.88 4.72 -9.08
N HIS A 325 -3.65 4.52 -8.60
CA HIS A 325 -3.11 5.31 -7.49
C HIS A 325 -1.57 5.30 -7.46
N ILE A 326 -0.94 6.46 -7.26
CA ILE A 326 0.53 6.63 -7.23
C ILE A 326 0.94 7.49 -6.05
N ALA A 327 2.06 7.15 -5.41
CA ALA A 327 2.79 8.02 -4.50
C ALA A 327 4.29 8.07 -4.87
N VAL A 328 4.84 9.28 -4.94
CA VAL A 328 6.28 9.55 -5.08
C VAL A 328 6.76 10.26 -3.83
N TYR A 329 7.74 9.69 -3.15
CA TYR A 329 8.28 10.19 -1.88
C TYR A 329 9.63 10.87 -2.12
N ASP A 330 9.69 12.18 -1.89
CA ASP A 330 10.91 12.98 -1.88
C ASP A 330 11.34 13.19 -0.42
N PHE A 331 12.22 12.32 0.06
CA PHE A 331 12.70 12.36 1.44
C PHE A 331 13.61 13.55 1.74
N ASP A 332 14.18 14.18 0.70
CA ASP A 332 15.04 15.35 0.90
C ASP A 332 14.22 16.56 1.38
N ASN A 333 13.11 16.81 0.69
CA ASN A 333 12.23 17.93 0.98
C ASN A 333 11.09 17.55 1.94
N ASN A 334 11.02 16.29 2.37
CA ASN A 334 9.93 15.72 3.18
C ASN A 334 8.55 15.93 2.51
N LEU A 335 8.51 15.67 1.20
CA LEU A 335 7.34 15.84 0.35
C LEU A 335 6.85 14.49 -0.16
N VAL A 336 5.53 14.37 -0.28
CA VAL A 336 4.89 13.25 -0.98
C VAL A 336 4.01 13.79 -2.08
N TYR A 337 4.14 13.23 -3.28
CA TYR A 337 3.32 13.57 -4.43
C TYR A 337 2.37 12.41 -4.69
N VAL A 338 1.07 12.70 -4.76
CA VAL A 338 0.03 11.68 -4.93
C VAL A 338 -0.81 11.98 -6.16
N ALA A 339 -1.13 10.94 -6.93
CA ALA A 339 -2.15 10.98 -7.97
C ALA A 339 -3.09 9.79 -7.82
N ASN A 340 -4.33 9.96 -8.28
CA ASN A 340 -5.35 8.91 -8.34
C ASN A 340 -6.00 8.94 -9.72
N ALA A 341 -6.60 7.82 -10.14
CA ALA A 341 -7.42 7.78 -11.34
C ALA A 341 -8.51 8.85 -11.30
N LYS A 342 -9.01 9.20 -12.48
CA LYS A 342 -10.09 10.17 -12.62
C LYS A 342 -11.37 9.70 -11.98
N ALA A 343 -11.85 10.50 -11.03
CA ALA A 343 -13.15 10.27 -10.43
C ALA A 343 -14.27 10.40 -11.49
N THR A 344 -15.40 9.74 -11.27
CA THR A 344 -16.55 9.71 -12.19
C THR A 344 -17.11 11.10 -12.46
N TYR A 345 -16.97 12.02 -11.50
CA TYR A 345 -17.42 13.40 -11.57
C TYR A 345 -16.34 14.39 -12.09
N GLU A 346 -15.15 13.90 -12.46
CA GLU A 346 -14.03 14.72 -12.94
C GLU A 346 -13.83 14.64 -14.46
N SER A 347 -13.07 15.60 -15.00
CA SER A 347 -12.62 15.62 -16.40
C SER A 347 -11.10 15.42 -16.51
N GLY A 348 -10.61 15.10 -17.72
CA GLY A 348 -9.20 14.85 -17.98
C GLY A 348 -8.86 13.38 -18.29
N PRO A 349 -7.56 13.04 -18.31
CA PRO A 349 -7.09 11.67 -18.54
C PRO A 349 -7.54 10.73 -17.41
N LEU A 350 -7.76 9.46 -17.75
CA LEU A 350 -8.30 8.45 -16.84
C LEU A 350 -7.26 8.01 -15.80
N ASP A 351 -6.09 7.58 -16.27
CA ASP A 351 -5.09 6.90 -15.46
C ASP A 351 -4.24 7.86 -14.65
N ALA A 352 -3.94 7.51 -13.39
CA ALA A 352 -3.25 8.41 -12.46
C ALA A 352 -1.87 8.84 -12.96
N TYR A 353 -1.16 8.00 -13.72
CA TYR A 353 0.15 8.33 -14.31
C TYR A 353 0.10 9.47 -15.34
N ASP A 354 -1.08 9.77 -15.89
CA ASP A 354 -1.31 10.90 -16.81
C ASP A 354 -1.97 12.11 -16.10
N ARG A 355 -2.26 12.00 -14.80
CA ARG A 355 -2.95 13.05 -14.05
C ARG A 355 -2.00 13.99 -13.32
N GLN A 356 -2.56 15.11 -12.88
CA GLN A 356 -1.85 16.05 -12.03
C GLN A 356 -1.64 15.45 -10.64
N PHE A 357 -0.42 15.57 -10.12
CA PHE A 357 -0.07 15.15 -8.77
C PHE A 357 -0.37 16.27 -7.76
N VAL A 358 -0.98 15.89 -6.64
CA VAL A 358 -1.12 16.72 -5.45
C VAL A 358 0.17 16.60 -4.64
N ARG A 359 0.72 17.73 -4.22
CA ARG A 359 1.92 17.79 -3.38
C ARG A 359 1.54 17.97 -1.91
N LEU A 360 2.02 17.06 -1.07
CA LEU A 360 1.83 17.06 0.38
C LEU A 360 3.13 17.44 1.07
N ASN A 361 3.10 18.44 1.95
CA ASN A 361 4.22 18.75 2.83
C ASN A 361 4.06 17.97 4.13
N MET A 362 4.81 16.87 4.27
CA MET A 362 4.65 15.98 5.42
C MET A 362 5.10 16.62 6.72
N THR A 363 6.03 17.58 6.66
CA THR A 363 6.46 18.32 7.85
C THR A 363 5.28 19.12 8.41
N GLU A 364 4.57 19.86 7.55
CA GLU A 364 3.41 20.66 7.95
C GLU A 364 2.26 19.77 8.42
N LEU A 365 1.94 18.72 7.67
CA LEU A 365 0.86 17.79 8.02
C LEU A 365 1.06 17.15 9.40
N PHE A 366 2.27 16.72 9.76
CA PHE A 366 2.52 16.12 11.08
C PHE A 366 2.60 17.15 12.22
N MET A 367 2.73 18.44 11.92
CA MET A 367 2.71 19.53 12.90
C MET A 367 1.31 20.13 13.10
N GLU A 368 0.31 19.69 12.33
CA GLU A 368 -1.08 20.12 12.51
C GLU A 368 -1.53 19.87 13.95
N LYS A 369 -2.15 20.89 14.54
CA LYS A 369 -2.60 20.84 15.93
C LYS A 369 -4.01 20.27 15.98
N THR A 370 -4.29 19.49 17.01
CA THR A 370 -5.65 19.05 17.32
C THR A 370 -6.57 20.28 17.40
N PRO A 371 -7.71 20.29 16.66
CA PRO A 371 -8.69 21.36 16.78
C PRO A 371 -9.11 21.54 18.25
N LEU A 372 -9.14 22.79 18.72
CA LEU A 372 -9.48 23.18 20.10
C LEU A 372 -10.91 22.83 20.49
#